data_AF-A0A843IL12-F1
#
_entry.id   AF-A0A843IL12-F1
#
_cell.length_a   1.000
_cell.length_b   1.000
_cell.length_c   1.000
_cell.angle_alpha   90.00
_cell.angle_beta   90.00
_cell.angle_gamma   90.00
#
_symmetry.space_group_name_H-M   'P 1'
#
loop_
_entity.id
_entity.type
_entity.pdbx_description
1 polymer ?
#
loop_
_entity_poly.entity_id
_entity_poly.type
_entity_poly.pdbx_seq_one_letter_code
_entity_poly.pdbx_strand_id
1 'polypeptide(L)'
;MTLVFMLSVSAVAAVDSNSTDDVVANEVDEEPPSSDVEVLSANDTTPAQNDYSLKGSDVSMYYKGGSSYQVTLSDGDAPVSNADVTLKLNGKTYVRTTDTNGKASLALDLTPNTYTISAIFGNTTTSNKIKVLPVITGKDVTKTYKSSTQYTATFLDSKGNALKNTDVKFKINGKTYTSKTNSKGVASLALDLKKGNYVVYAIHPNGYQISNKISIKSSITSSDLKKYYKGSKKFKATFYGTNGKVLKKKKIRFIVRGETFYKKTNSKGVASIKVVSPPGTYKIQSVNPQTGEKVSNTLTVLSPLSASPMTVFSDVTSKFPITLHKTNGELAANKKMKVYIDGSKKKVKTNSKGVATVSFKLAKGVHVFKIVDPYTKYTISKKVTVKLASIIARDMGAIENKASTYEATLLKQSGDVAKNTKMKITLNGVAHTVTTNSKGVASVSFKLPIGKYKVVCEDLSTGYKVTRQISVIKHEMGVAYTQYGVSEDGKTILAIGRPSTASEESQYGYTWYMVEFERTCPHCHGHNLYWGVFWAGDETSNWGIFPATGNKEGSSAEGAIFCADCDSDYSIFGHEHEVGSSYHLTAITSPEKSTKEMAYLLKSGDYIKL
;
A
#
# COMPACT_ATOMS: atom_id res chain seq x y z
N MET A 1 -24.66 -30.15 15.77
CA MET A 1 -24.51 -30.12 17.23
C MET A 1 -23.28 -29.29 17.54
N THR A 2 -23.50 -28.03 17.88
CA THR A 2 -22.54 -26.93 17.87
C THR A 2 -21.80 -26.90 19.20
N LEU A 3 -20.48 -27.09 19.21
CA LEU A 3 -19.68 -27.02 20.44
C LEU A 3 -18.92 -25.68 20.48
N VAL A 4 -19.42 -24.80 21.36
CA VAL A 4 -18.90 -23.45 21.62
C VAL A 4 -17.67 -23.55 22.51
N PHE A 5 -16.53 -23.03 22.05
CA PHE A 5 -15.34 -22.81 22.87
C PHE A 5 -15.44 -21.42 23.53
N MET A 6 -15.58 -21.36 24.86
CA MET A 6 -15.36 -20.13 25.62
C MET A 6 -13.88 -20.01 25.98
N LEU A 7 -13.27 -18.89 25.56
CA LEU A 7 -11.95 -18.41 25.99
C LEU A 7 -12.16 -17.38 27.10
N SER A 8 -11.69 -17.66 28.31
CA SER A 8 -11.61 -16.67 29.39
C SER A 8 -10.26 -15.93 29.32
N VAL A 9 -10.33 -14.61 29.16
CA VAL A 9 -9.21 -13.68 29.26
C VAL A 9 -9.37 -12.94 30.59
N SER A 10 -8.43 -13.06 31.52
CA SER A 10 -8.38 -12.23 32.72
C SER A 10 -7.36 -11.10 32.51
N ALA A 11 -7.88 -9.87 32.49
CA ALA A 11 -7.09 -8.65 32.43
C ALA A 11 -6.41 -8.37 33.76
N VAL A 12 -5.17 -7.88 33.70
CA VAL A 12 -4.42 -7.32 34.83
C VAL A 12 -4.63 -5.81 34.81
N ALA A 13 -5.14 -5.24 35.90
CA ALA A 13 -5.08 -3.81 36.14
C ALA A 13 -4.23 -3.57 37.40
N ALA A 14 -3.20 -2.76 37.24
CA ALA A 14 -2.43 -2.18 38.34
C ALA A 14 -3.01 -0.81 38.64
N VAL A 15 -3.19 -0.47 39.92
CA VAL A 15 -3.15 0.91 40.41
C VAL A 15 -2.45 0.89 41.76
N ASP A 16 -1.47 1.77 41.85
CA ASP A 16 -0.65 2.14 42.99
C ASP A 16 -1.15 3.51 43.48
N SER A 17 -1.39 3.67 44.77
CA SER A 17 -1.42 5.00 45.41
C SER A 17 -1.36 4.85 46.92
N ASN A 18 -0.18 5.18 47.45
CA ASN A 18 0.11 5.43 48.85
C ASN A 18 -0.36 6.85 49.24
N SER A 19 -1.00 7.03 50.39
CA SER A 19 -0.99 8.31 51.14
C SER A 19 -1.38 8.08 52.59
N THR A 20 -0.61 8.71 53.47
CA THR A 20 -0.65 8.73 54.93
C THR A 20 -1.68 9.74 55.47
N ASP A 21 -2.15 9.53 56.70
CA ASP A 21 -2.07 10.48 57.84
C ASP A 21 -3.15 10.22 58.92
N ASP A 22 -2.66 9.84 60.11
CA ASP A 22 -2.82 10.47 61.43
C ASP A 22 -4.18 10.65 62.19
N VAL A 23 -4.21 9.92 63.33
CA VAL A 23 -4.52 10.27 64.75
C VAL A 23 -5.89 10.87 65.16
N VAL A 24 -6.56 10.23 66.13
CA VAL A 24 -6.88 10.67 67.53
C VAL A 24 -8.15 9.98 68.06
N ALA A 25 -8.05 9.57 69.33
CA ALA A 25 -8.98 8.84 70.19
C ALA A 25 -10.31 9.57 70.52
N ASN A 26 -11.28 8.80 71.01
CA ASN A 26 -11.99 9.12 72.26
C ASN A 26 -12.73 7.89 72.82
N GLU A 27 -12.53 7.66 74.11
CA GLU A 27 -13.29 6.81 75.01
C GLU A 27 -14.66 7.41 75.31
N VAL A 28 -15.68 6.58 75.59
CA VAL A 28 -16.77 6.90 76.53
C VAL A 28 -17.27 5.60 77.18
N ASP A 29 -17.14 5.54 78.50
CA ASP A 29 -17.77 4.64 79.49
C ASP A 29 -19.30 4.71 79.48
N GLU A 30 -19.99 3.60 79.75
CA GLU A 30 -21.18 3.59 80.64
C GLU A 30 -21.35 2.23 81.35
N GLU A 31 -21.41 2.29 82.68
CA GLU A 31 -21.94 1.31 83.67
C GLU A 31 -22.83 2.12 84.65
N PRO A 32 -23.65 1.57 85.59
CA PRO A 32 -24.32 0.26 85.77
C PRO A 32 -25.84 0.46 86.18
N PRO A 33 -26.58 -0.47 86.85
CA PRO A 33 -26.50 -0.56 88.33
C PRO A 33 -26.69 -1.96 88.96
N SER A 34 -26.39 -1.99 90.26
CA SER A 34 -26.29 -3.15 91.16
C SER A 34 -27.63 -3.58 91.79
N SER A 35 -27.67 -4.78 92.37
CA SER A 35 -28.06 -5.00 93.79
C SER A 35 -27.85 -6.45 94.24
N ASP A 36 -27.38 -6.55 95.48
CA ASP A 36 -26.75 -7.68 96.16
C ASP A 36 -27.73 -8.79 96.60
N VAL A 37 -27.24 -10.03 96.75
CA VAL A 37 -27.33 -10.81 98.01
C VAL A 37 -26.18 -11.82 98.06
N GLU A 38 -25.49 -11.84 99.20
CA GLU A 38 -24.34 -12.66 99.58
C GLU A 38 -24.77 -14.07 100.08
N VAL A 39 -23.78 -14.97 100.23
CA VAL A 39 -23.68 -16.07 101.23
C VAL A 39 -23.58 -17.52 100.67
N LEU A 40 -22.31 -17.96 100.61
CA LEU A 40 -21.71 -19.24 101.05
C LEU A 40 -21.81 -20.55 100.21
N SER A 41 -20.66 -20.82 99.58
CA SER A 41 -19.74 -21.96 99.80
C SER A 41 -19.90 -23.32 99.10
N ALA A 42 -18.72 -23.76 98.64
CA ALA A 42 -18.23 -25.13 98.43
C ALA A 42 -18.75 -25.92 97.20
N ASN A 43 -17.94 -26.02 96.14
CA ASN A 43 -16.81 -26.96 96.07
C ASN A 43 -16.08 -26.78 94.73
N ASP A 44 -14.81 -26.44 94.82
CA ASP A 44 -13.88 -26.36 93.70
C ASP A 44 -13.41 -27.78 93.35
N THR A 45 -13.97 -28.36 92.30
CA THR A 45 -13.34 -29.48 91.58
C THR A 45 -12.65 -28.91 90.35
N THR A 46 -11.36 -28.66 90.48
CA THR A 46 -10.45 -28.45 89.36
C THR A 46 -10.46 -29.68 88.44
N PRO A 47 -10.75 -29.55 87.13
CA PRO A 47 -10.54 -30.63 86.18
C PRO A 47 -9.02 -30.84 85.99
N ALA A 48 -8.58 -32.09 85.98
CA ALA A 48 -7.20 -32.44 85.63
C ALA A 48 -6.79 -31.77 84.31
N GLN A 49 -5.76 -30.92 84.36
CA GLN A 49 -5.19 -30.28 83.19
C GLN A 49 -4.29 -31.29 82.49
N ASN A 50 -4.82 -32.03 81.51
CA ASN A 50 -4.04 -32.97 80.70
C ASN A 50 -2.96 -32.22 79.92
N ASP A 51 -1.69 -32.65 80.03
CA ASP A 51 -0.54 -32.05 79.35
C ASP A 51 -0.24 -32.81 78.05
N TYR A 52 -1.14 -32.66 77.08
CA TYR A 52 -1.03 -33.38 75.81
C TYR A 52 0.06 -32.81 74.91
N SER A 53 1.02 -33.66 74.51
CA SER A 53 2.09 -33.32 73.57
C SER A 53 1.99 -34.11 72.26
N LEU A 54 2.24 -33.44 71.12
CA LEU A 54 2.33 -34.08 69.81
C LEU A 54 3.76 -33.98 69.26
N LYS A 55 4.39 -35.13 68.98
CA LYS A 55 5.74 -35.21 68.41
C LYS A 55 5.73 -35.99 67.10
N GLY A 56 6.10 -35.30 66.01
CA GLY A 56 6.28 -35.88 64.69
C GLY A 56 7.61 -35.43 64.08
N SER A 57 8.04 -36.14 63.03
CA SER A 57 9.30 -35.88 62.33
C SER A 57 9.08 -35.61 60.85
N ASP A 58 9.99 -34.85 60.25
CA ASP A 58 10.03 -34.65 58.80
C ASP A 58 10.25 -35.99 58.08
N VAL A 59 9.61 -36.15 56.91
CA VAL A 59 9.74 -37.35 56.07
C VAL A 59 10.32 -36.95 54.72
N SER A 60 11.35 -37.67 54.27
CA SER A 60 11.89 -37.54 52.92
C SER A 60 11.82 -38.90 52.22
N MET A 61 11.18 -38.96 51.06
CA MET A 61 10.98 -40.20 50.30
C MET A 61 11.06 -39.96 48.80
N TYR A 62 11.38 -40.98 48.01
CA TYR A 62 11.18 -40.93 46.56
C TYR A 62 9.73 -41.22 46.19
N TYR A 63 9.30 -40.77 45.01
CA TYR A 63 7.96 -41.04 44.51
C TYR A 63 7.64 -42.54 44.51
N LYS A 64 6.49 -42.92 45.09
CA LYS A 64 6.08 -44.32 45.34
C LYS A 64 7.07 -45.12 46.23
N GLY A 65 7.81 -44.45 47.11
CA GLY A 65 8.69 -45.04 48.13
C GLY A 65 8.00 -45.81 49.25
N GLY A 66 6.67 -45.68 49.41
CA GLY A 66 5.89 -46.44 50.38
C GLY A 66 6.02 -45.97 51.84
N SER A 67 6.43 -44.73 52.10
CA SER A 67 6.58 -44.20 53.45
C SER A 67 5.24 -43.74 54.04
N SER A 68 5.16 -43.71 55.38
CA SER A 68 4.08 -43.07 56.13
C SER A 68 4.62 -41.94 57.00
N TYR A 69 3.76 -40.97 57.29
CA TYR A 69 3.98 -40.04 58.39
C TYR A 69 3.49 -40.69 59.69
N GLN A 70 4.22 -40.45 60.79
CA GLN A 70 3.86 -40.88 62.13
C GLN A 70 3.95 -39.69 63.08
N VAL A 71 2.94 -39.56 63.93
CA VAL A 71 2.92 -38.62 65.05
C VAL A 71 2.58 -39.39 66.32
N THR A 72 3.27 -39.05 67.40
CA THR A 72 3.05 -39.64 68.73
C THR A 72 2.32 -38.62 69.60
N LEU A 73 1.23 -39.05 70.23
CA LEU A 73 0.47 -38.31 71.23
C LEU A 73 0.82 -38.87 72.62
N SER A 74 1.23 -38.01 73.54
CA SER A 74 1.48 -38.35 74.95
C SER A 74 0.75 -37.40 75.89
N ASP A 75 0.44 -37.87 77.09
CA ASP A 75 0.00 -37.07 78.23
C ASP A 75 1.12 -37.14 79.28
N GLY A 76 1.90 -36.06 79.41
CA GLY A 76 3.23 -36.13 80.00
C GLY A 76 4.11 -37.17 79.27
N ASP A 77 4.64 -38.14 80.03
CA ASP A 77 5.45 -39.26 79.52
C ASP A 77 4.64 -40.49 79.10
N ALA A 78 3.33 -40.51 79.36
CA ALA A 78 2.48 -41.67 79.07
C ALA A 78 1.91 -41.62 77.64
N PRO A 79 1.97 -42.73 76.86
CA PRO A 79 1.35 -42.78 75.54
C PRO A 79 -0.18 -42.79 75.64
N VAL A 80 -0.85 -42.01 74.78
CA VAL A 80 -2.32 -41.94 74.75
C VAL A 80 -2.86 -42.82 73.65
N SER A 81 -3.43 -43.99 74.00
CA SER A 81 -3.99 -44.95 73.04
C SER A 81 -5.47 -44.69 72.72
N ASN A 82 -5.92 -45.14 71.54
CA ASN A 82 -7.32 -45.06 71.08
C ASN A 82 -7.89 -43.62 71.01
N ALA A 83 -7.04 -42.64 70.71
CA ALA A 83 -7.39 -41.23 70.57
C ALA A 83 -7.30 -40.76 69.11
N ASP A 84 -8.27 -39.97 68.67
CA ASP A 84 -8.35 -39.48 67.29
C ASP A 84 -7.51 -38.22 67.07
N VAL A 85 -6.41 -38.37 66.33
CA VAL A 85 -5.56 -37.26 65.90
C VAL A 85 -5.97 -36.80 64.49
N THR A 86 -6.19 -35.50 64.33
CA THR A 86 -6.53 -34.89 63.04
C THR A 86 -5.25 -34.48 62.30
N LEU A 87 -4.99 -35.11 61.16
CA LEU A 87 -3.88 -34.81 60.26
C LEU A 87 -4.35 -34.00 59.06
N LYS A 88 -3.75 -32.84 58.81
CA LYS A 88 -4.01 -32.00 57.62
C LYS A 88 -2.81 -32.04 56.69
N LEU A 89 -3.00 -32.52 55.46
CA LEU A 89 -1.96 -32.66 54.44
C LEU A 89 -2.51 -32.34 53.05
N ASN A 90 -1.88 -31.42 52.34
CA ASN A 90 -2.26 -31.01 50.97
C ASN A 90 -3.75 -30.65 50.84
N GLY A 91 -4.28 -29.88 51.81
CA GLY A 91 -5.69 -29.45 51.85
C GLY A 91 -6.69 -30.55 52.20
N LYS A 92 -6.24 -31.78 52.48
CA LYS A 92 -7.08 -32.89 52.92
C LYS A 92 -6.91 -33.14 54.41
N THR A 93 -8.01 -33.50 55.07
CA THR A 93 -8.06 -33.86 56.49
C THR A 93 -8.21 -35.37 56.63
N TYR A 94 -7.40 -35.96 57.51
CA TYR A 94 -7.40 -37.38 57.82
C TYR A 94 -7.48 -37.54 59.33
N VAL A 95 -8.49 -38.25 59.83
CA VAL A 95 -8.54 -38.66 61.24
C VAL A 95 -7.83 -40.00 61.38
N ARG A 96 -6.92 -40.12 62.34
CA ARG A 96 -6.17 -41.34 62.62
C ARG A 96 -6.15 -41.59 64.13
N THR A 97 -6.62 -42.77 64.51
CA THR A 97 -6.65 -43.21 65.89
C THR A 97 -5.26 -43.71 66.32
N THR A 98 -4.85 -43.36 67.54
CA THR A 98 -3.56 -43.77 68.10
C THR A 98 -3.55 -45.25 68.52
N ASP A 99 -2.43 -45.93 68.28
CA ASP A 99 -2.20 -47.30 68.76
C ASP A 99 -1.86 -47.34 70.26
N THR A 100 -1.55 -48.53 70.80
CA THR A 100 -1.17 -48.73 72.20
C THR A 100 0.09 -47.97 72.63
N ASN A 101 0.89 -47.48 71.68
CA ASN A 101 2.09 -46.68 71.92
C ASN A 101 1.84 -45.18 71.66
N GLY A 102 0.58 -44.76 71.51
CA GLY A 102 0.21 -43.37 71.25
C GLY A 102 0.47 -42.91 69.82
N LYS A 103 0.71 -43.81 68.86
CA LYS A 103 1.09 -43.44 67.49
C LYS A 103 -0.09 -43.44 66.53
N ALA A 104 -0.26 -42.33 65.81
CA ALA A 104 -1.16 -42.23 64.67
C ALA A 104 -0.33 -42.19 63.36
N SER A 105 -0.74 -42.96 62.34
CA SER A 105 0.01 -43.06 61.07
C SER A 105 -0.82 -42.79 59.81
N LEU A 106 -0.20 -42.12 58.83
CA LEU A 106 -0.78 -41.80 57.53
C LEU A 106 0.15 -42.23 56.39
N ALA A 107 -0.28 -43.18 55.56
CA ALA A 107 0.44 -43.54 54.33
C ALA A 107 0.49 -42.36 53.36
N LEU A 108 1.66 -42.15 52.73
CA LEU A 108 1.91 -41.01 51.85
C LEU A 108 1.84 -41.44 50.38
N ASP A 109 0.80 -41.00 49.67
CA ASP A 109 0.70 -41.10 48.21
C ASP A 109 0.63 -39.70 47.58
N LEU A 110 1.80 -39.07 47.46
CA LEU A 110 1.94 -37.70 47.00
C LEU A 110 2.86 -37.64 45.78
N THR A 111 2.57 -36.73 44.85
CA THR A 111 3.47 -36.41 43.74
C THR A 111 4.72 -35.68 44.24
N PRO A 112 5.84 -35.68 43.51
CA PRO A 112 7.06 -34.98 43.93
C PRO A 112 6.82 -33.49 44.20
N ASN A 113 6.97 -33.09 45.47
CA ASN A 113 6.95 -31.73 45.96
C ASN A 113 7.39 -31.71 47.44
N THR A 114 7.47 -30.52 48.04
CA THR A 114 7.53 -30.35 49.49
C THR A 114 6.15 -29.95 50.00
N TYR A 115 5.64 -30.70 50.97
CA TYR A 115 4.35 -30.47 51.61
C TYR A 115 4.56 -30.21 53.09
N THR A 116 3.62 -29.48 53.69
CA THR A 116 3.52 -29.35 55.15
C THR A 116 2.39 -30.26 55.62
N ILE A 117 2.64 -31.03 56.67
CA ILE A 117 1.63 -31.80 57.40
C ILE A 117 1.48 -31.21 58.80
N SER A 118 0.24 -31.04 59.25
CA SER A 118 -0.06 -30.61 60.62
C SER A 118 -0.87 -31.68 61.32
N ALA A 119 -0.50 -32.00 62.57
CA ALA A 119 -1.25 -32.90 63.44
C ALA A 119 -1.88 -32.09 64.57
N ILE A 120 -3.16 -32.36 64.87
CA ILE A 120 -3.98 -31.59 65.81
C ILE A 120 -4.70 -32.57 66.74
N PHE A 121 -4.61 -32.33 68.05
CA PHE A 121 -5.37 -33.01 69.08
C PHE A 121 -5.74 -32.01 70.17
N GLY A 122 -7.05 -31.75 70.36
CA GLY A 122 -7.51 -30.64 71.21
C GLY A 122 -6.91 -29.30 70.78
N ASN A 123 -6.26 -28.61 71.72
CA ASN A 123 -5.55 -27.34 71.48
C ASN A 123 -4.06 -27.54 71.09
N THR A 124 -3.56 -28.78 71.11
CA THR A 124 -2.16 -29.09 70.78
C THR A 124 -2.01 -29.31 69.27
N THR A 125 -1.00 -28.66 68.67
CA THR A 125 -0.68 -28.78 67.26
C THR A 125 0.83 -28.96 67.04
N THR A 126 1.21 -29.78 66.08
CA THR A 126 2.59 -29.85 65.58
C THR A 126 2.61 -29.87 64.06
N SER A 127 3.74 -29.49 63.46
CA SER A 127 3.89 -29.39 62.00
C SER A 127 5.23 -29.94 61.54
N ASN A 128 5.23 -30.70 60.45
CA ASN A 128 6.41 -31.29 59.83
C ASN A 128 6.41 -31.10 58.31
N LYS A 129 7.58 -31.28 57.68
CA LYS A 129 7.74 -31.27 56.23
C LYS A 129 7.76 -32.68 55.67
N ILE A 130 7.04 -32.88 54.58
CA ILE A 130 7.07 -34.09 53.75
C ILE A 130 7.71 -33.73 52.40
N LYS A 131 8.92 -34.22 52.14
CA LYS A 131 9.65 -34.01 50.89
C LYS A 131 9.58 -35.26 50.02
N VAL A 132 8.85 -35.17 48.91
CA VAL A 132 8.80 -36.24 47.90
C VAL A 132 9.73 -35.91 46.74
N LEU A 133 10.77 -36.72 46.57
CA LEU A 133 11.79 -36.59 45.53
C LEU A 133 11.33 -37.25 44.21
N PRO A 134 11.66 -36.65 43.04
CA PRO A 134 11.33 -37.23 41.76
C PRO A 134 12.18 -38.47 41.46
N VAL A 135 11.61 -39.41 40.72
CA VAL A 135 12.30 -40.64 40.24
C VAL A 135 12.77 -40.53 38.80
N ILE A 136 12.61 -39.37 38.16
CA ILE A 136 13.16 -39.06 36.83
C ILE A 136 13.83 -37.70 36.89
N THR A 137 15.02 -37.59 36.29
CA THR A 137 15.67 -36.31 36.03
C THR A 137 16.10 -36.22 34.57
N GLY A 138 15.90 -35.06 33.96
CA GLY A 138 16.20 -34.81 32.55
C GLY A 138 16.39 -33.31 32.32
N LYS A 139 17.12 -32.96 31.25
CA LYS A 139 17.42 -31.57 30.90
C LYS A 139 16.98 -31.23 29.49
N ASP A 140 16.70 -29.96 29.27
CA ASP A 140 16.42 -29.44 27.94
C ASP A 140 17.62 -29.64 27.01
N VAL A 141 17.36 -29.88 25.72
CA VAL A 141 18.40 -30.10 24.71
C VAL A 141 18.26 -29.08 23.60
N THR A 142 19.36 -28.41 23.29
CA THR A 142 19.49 -27.60 22.09
C THR A 142 20.57 -28.20 21.20
N LYS A 143 20.25 -28.51 19.95
CA LYS A 143 21.20 -29.07 18.97
C LYS A 143 20.97 -28.52 17.58
N THR A 144 22.00 -28.55 16.75
CA THR A 144 21.87 -28.25 15.32
C THR A 144 21.22 -29.43 14.59
N TYR A 145 20.49 -29.15 13.51
CA TYR A 145 19.91 -30.18 12.65
C TYR A 145 20.94 -31.24 12.22
N LYS A 146 20.57 -32.52 12.31
CA LYS A 146 21.43 -33.70 12.10
C LYS A 146 22.67 -33.81 13.00
N SER A 147 22.74 -33.05 14.10
CA SER A 147 23.71 -33.32 15.18
C SER A 147 23.47 -34.71 15.80
N SER A 148 24.50 -35.34 16.36
CA SER A 148 24.39 -36.65 17.03
C SER A 148 23.87 -36.56 18.47
N THR A 149 23.73 -35.36 19.06
CA THR A 149 23.22 -35.17 20.42
C THR A 149 21.86 -35.83 20.61
N GLN A 150 21.73 -36.64 21.66
CA GLN A 150 20.51 -37.33 22.06
C GLN A 150 19.87 -36.62 23.26
N TYR A 151 18.59 -36.90 23.51
CA TYR A 151 17.98 -36.59 24.81
C TYR A 151 18.30 -37.73 25.78
N THR A 152 18.66 -37.40 27.02
CA THR A 152 18.94 -38.39 28.07
C THR A 152 18.16 -38.05 29.33
N ALA A 153 17.69 -39.09 30.00
CA ALA A 153 17.06 -38.97 31.31
C ALA A 153 17.53 -40.11 32.23
N THR A 154 17.66 -39.80 33.52
CA THR A 154 18.01 -40.75 34.57
C THR A 154 16.76 -41.17 35.30
N PHE A 155 16.56 -42.47 35.46
CA PHE A 155 15.42 -43.10 36.13
C PHE A 155 15.91 -43.81 37.39
N LEU A 156 15.21 -43.58 38.50
CA LEU A 156 15.49 -44.17 39.81
C LEU A 156 14.34 -45.08 40.24
N ASP A 157 14.64 -46.07 41.06
CA ASP A 157 13.62 -46.87 41.75
C ASP A 157 12.99 -46.08 42.91
N SER A 158 12.03 -46.70 43.60
CA SER A 158 11.32 -46.10 44.74
C SER A 158 12.20 -45.90 45.99
N LYS A 159 13.43 -46.41 45.99
CA LYS A 159 14.43 -46.24 47.06
C LYS A 159 15.53 -45.23 46.67
N GLY A 160 15.48 -44.68 45.45
CA GLY A 160 16.48 -43.74 44.95
C GLY A 160 17.69 -44.38 44.27
N ASN A 161 17.71 -45.70 44.09
CA ASN A 161 18.78 -46.37 43.35
C ASN A 161 18.53 -46.27 41.84
N ALA A 162 19.57 -46.42 41.03
CA ALA A 162 19.43 -46.50 39.59
C ALA A 162 18.43 -47.61 39.19
N LEU A 163 17.42 -47.26 38.40
CA LEU A 163 16.50 -48.24 37.80
C LEU A 163 17.21 -48.90 36.61
N LYS A 164 17.90 -50.03 36.84
CA LYS A 164 18.77 -50.68 35.83
C LYS A 164 17.99 -51.60 34.90
N ASN A 165 18.45 -51.72 33.64
CA ASN A 165 17.98 -52.69 32.65
C ASN A 165 16.46 -52.74 32.43
N THR A 166 15.78 -51.62 32.69
CA THR A 166 14.32 -51.53 32.70
C THR A 166 13.84 -50.74 31.49
N ASP A 167 12.74 -51.17 30.89
CA ASP A 167 12.14 -50.49 29.75
C ASP A 167 11.37 -49.26 30.22
N VAL A 168 11.82 -48.09 29.77
CA VAL A 168 11.18 -46.79 30.00
C VAL A 168 10.66 -46.22 28.70
N LYS A 169 9.73 -45.26 28.76
CA LYS A 169 9.12 -44.68 27.56
C LYS A 169 9.50 -43.21 27.40
N PHE A 170 9.77 -42.81 26.16
CA PHE A 170 9.84 -41.41 25.75
C PHE A 170 8.73 -41.08 24.77
N LYS A 171 8.05 -39.94 24.93
CA LYS A 171 7.05 -39.45 23.99
C LYS A 171 7.47 -38.10 23.44
N ILE A 172 7.57 -37.97 22.11
CA ILE A 172 7.88 -36.71 21.43
C ILE A 172 7.15 -36.64 20.10
N ASN A 173 6.60 -35.48 19.76
CA ASN A 173 5.89 -35.25 18.50
C ASN A 173 4.79 -36.30 18.23
N GLY A 174 4.04 -36.67 19.27
CA GLY A 174 2.95 -37.67 19.21
C GLY A 174 3.40 -39.14 19.14
N LYS A 175 4.70 -39.42 18.96
CA LYS A 175 5.24 -40.79 18.89
C LYS A 175 5.88 -41.22 20.19
N THR A 176 5.66 -42.49 20.57
CA THR A 176 6.23 -43.13 21.76
C THR A 176 7.36 -44.07 21.35
N TYR A 177 8.44 -44.05 22.13
CA TYR A 177 9.64 -44.85 21.95
C TYR A 177 9.95 -45.56 23.27
N THR A 178 10.30 -46.84 23.21
CA THR A 178 10.78 -47.60 24.37
C THR A 178 12.30 -47.63 24.35
N SER A 179 12.94 -47.38 25.49
CA SER A 179 14.38 -47.48 25.67
C SER A 179 14.69 -48.23 26.95
N LYS A 180 15.72 -49.07 26.95
CA LYS A 180 16.20 -49.75 28.14
C LYS A 180 17.19 -48.86 28.90
N THR A 181 17.07 -48.79 30.23
CA THR A 181 18.02 -48.06 31.08
C THR A 181 19.32 -48.84 31.26
N ASN A 182 20.46 -48.13 31.33
CA ASN A 182 21.76 -48.74 31.60
C ASN A 182 22.00 -48.98 33.11
N SER A 183 23.20 -49.44 33.47
CA SER A 183 23.60 -49.70 34.87
C SER A 183 23.57 -48.47 35.79
N LYS A 184 23.51 -47.26 35.24
CA LYS A 184 23.37 -45.99 35.96
C LYS A 184 21.94 -45.44 35.93
N GLY A 185 20.97 -46.21 35.43
CA GLY A 185 19.57 -45.80 35.30
C GLY A 185 19.33 -44.81 34.15
N VAL A 186 20.29 -44.60 33.25
CA VAL A 186 20.16 -43.63 32.16
C VAL A 186 19.60 -44.32 30.93
N ALA A 187 18.58 -43.70 30.32
CA ALA A 187 18.06 -44.05 29.00
C ALA A 187 18.17 -42.84 28.05
N SER A 188 18.29 -43.12 26.75
CA SER A 188 18.55 -42.11 25.73
C SER A 188 17.59 -42.22 24.55
N LEU A 189 17.25 -41.08 23.95
CA LEU A 189 16.41 -40.98 22.76
C LEU A 189 17.16 -40.23 21.64
N ALA A 190 17.29 -40.88 20.49
CA ALA A 190 17.79 -40.24 19.28
C ALA A 190 16.80 -39.18 18.76
N LEU A 191 17.32 -37.98 18.47
CA LEU A 191 16.52 -36.83 18.03
C LEU A 191 16.71 -36.60 16.52
N ASP A 192 16.04 -37.41 15.69
CA ASP A 192 15.97 -37.22 14.23
C ASP A 192 14.73 -36.40 13.83
N LEU A 193 14.76 -35.12 14.20
CA LEU A 193 13.67 -34.18 14.00
C LEU A 193 14.11 -33.07 13.05
N LYS A 194 13.15 -32.51 12.29
CA LYS A 194 13.35 -31.29 11.52
C LYS A 194 13.64 -30.11 12.46
N LYS A 195 14.10 -28.97 11.91
CA LYS A 195 14.26 -27.76 12.72
C LYS A 195 12.93 -27.41 13.39
N GLY A 196 12.98 -26.99 14.65
CA GLY A 196 11.78 -26.67 15.42
C GLY A 196 11.99 -26.79 16.92
N ASN A 197 10.94 -26.45 17.67
CA ASN A 197 10.89 -26.64 19.11
C ASN A 197 9.87 -27.74 19.42
N TYR A 198 10.24 -28.66 20.30
CA TYR A 198 9.45 -29.82 20.69
C TYR A 198 9.45 -29.97 22.20
N VAL A 199 8.48 -30.71 22.72
CA VAL A 199 8.47 -31.18 24.11
C VAL A 199 8.66 -32.70 24.08
N VAL A 200 9.64 -33.18 24.85
CA VAL A 200 9.82 -34.60 25.12
C VAL A 200 9.28 -34.91 26.51
N TYR A 201 8.58 -36.02 26.63
CA TYR A 201 8.15 -36.59 27.91
C TYR A 201 8.99 -37.84 28.18
N ALA A 202 9.58 -37.92 29.37
CA ALA A 202 10.21 -39.13 29.89
C ALA A 202 9.26 -39.76 30.90
N ILE A 203 8.93 -41.04 30.71
CA ILE A 203 7.84 -41.72 31.42
C ILE A 203 8.40 -42.98 32.07
N HIS A 204 8.29 -43.03 33.40
CA HIS A 204 8.70 -44.15 34.23
C HIS A 204 7.62 -45.25 34.23
N PRO A 205 7.97 -46.54 34.42
CA PRO A 205 7.01 -47.65 34.44
C PRO A 205 5.85 -47.50 35.44
N ASN A 206 6.08 -46.82 36.57
CA ASN A 206 5.06 -46.50 37.58
C ASN A 206 4.12 -45.33 37.19
N GLY A 207 4.20 -44.83 35.95
CA GLY A 207 3.36 -43.76 35.43
C GLY A 207 3.83 -42.34 35.71
N TYR A 208 4.86 -42.13 36.55
CA TYR A 208 5.45 -40.80 36.73
C TYR A 208 6.10 -40.31 35.44
N GLN A 209 5.98 -39.02 35.14
CA GLN A 209 6.59 -38.44 33.96
C GLN A 209 7.10 -37.02 34.21
N ILE A 210 8.15 -36.65 33.47
CA ILE A 210 8.64 -35.27 33.37
C ILE A 210 8.65 -34.82 31.92
N SER A 211 8.69 -33.51 31.70
CA SER A 211 8.83 -32.93 30.36
C SER A 211 10.07 -32.04 30.24
N ASN A 212 10.72 -32.08 29.08
CA ASN A 212 11.83 -31.19 28.73
C ASN A 212 11.64 -30.58 27.33
N LYS A 213 12.23 -29.41 27.10
CA LYS A 213 12.23 -28.74 25.79
C LYS A 213 13.37 -29.23 24.92
N ILE A 214 13.05 -29.51 23.65
CA ILE A 214 14.02 -29.87 22.62
C ILE A 214 14.00 -28.80 21.53
N SER A 215 15.12 -28.11 21.32
CA SER A 215 15.28 -27.10 20.27
C SER A 215 16.26 -27.56 19.20
N ILE A 216 15.75 -27.83 18.00
CA ILE A 216 16.54 -28.18 16.83
C ILE A 216 16.78 -26.92 15.99
N LYS A 217 18.01 -26.40 16.06
CA LYS A 217 18.43 -25.22 15.30
C LYS A 217 18.71 -25.55 13.84
N SER A 218 18.32 -24.64 12.96
CA SER A 218 18.68 -24.68 11.53
C SER A 218 20.20 -24.71 11.36
N SER A 219 20.69 -25.54 10.44
CA SER A 219 22.08 -25.53 9.98
C SER A 219 22.33 -24.49 8.87
N ILE A 220 21.29 -23.74 8.47
CA ILE A 220 21.36 -22.63 7.52
C ILE A 220 20.63 -21.42 8.09
N THR A 221 21.28 -20.25 8.10
CA THR A 221 20.64 -18.97 8.43
C THR A 221 20.68 -18.05 7.22
N SER A 222 19.51 -17.61 6.76
CA SER A 222 19.35 -16.72 5.61
C SER A 222 18.03 -15.97 5.69
N SER A 223 17.96 -14.84 4.99
CA SER A 223 16.77 -13.99 4.91
C SER A 223 16.45 -13.63 3.47
N ASP A 224 15.21 -13.20 3.25
CA ASP A 224 14.74 -12.74 1.95
C ASP A 224 15.53 -11.52 1.48
N LEU A 225 15.65 -11.36 0.16
CA LEU A 225 16.39 -10.26 -0.45
C LEU A 225 15.48 -9.44 -1.37
N LYS A 226 15.36 -8.15 -1.05
CA LYS A 226 14.75 -7.14 -1.93
C LYS A 226 15.83 -6.20 -2.46
N LYS A 227 15.87 -6.00 -3.77
CA LYS A 227 16.82 -5.08 -4.44
C LYS A 227 16.25 -4.55 -5.75
N TYR A 228 16.75 -3.42 -6.22
CA TYR A 228 16.49 -2.96 -7.58
C TYR A 228 17.32 -3.75 -8.60
N TYR A 229 16.83 -3.79 -9.84
CA TYR A 229 17.51 -4.44 -10.96
C TYR A 229 18.95 -3.94 -11.11
N LYS A 230 19.89 -4.88 -11.33
CA LYS A 230 21.35 -4.66 -11.33
C LYS A 230 21.93 -3.96 -10.08
N GLY A 231 21.17 -3.85 -8.98
CA GLY A 231 21.71 -3.39 -7.69
C GLY A 231 22.88 -4.23 -7.19
N SER A 232 23.71 -3.68 -6.31
CA SER A 232 24.91 -4.35 -5.79
C SER A 232 24.64 -5.44 -4.74
N LYS A 233 23.46 -5.41 -4.09
CA LYS A 233 23.09 -6.38 -3.05
C LYS A 233 23.16 -7.82 -3.58
N LYS A 234 23.80 -8.68 -2.79
CA LYS A 234 23.95 -10.13 -3.02
C LYS A 234 23.06 -10.89 -2.04
N PHE A 235 22.54 -12.04 -2.45
CA PHE A 235 21.93 -12.96 -1.49
C PHE A 235 23.04 -13.62 -0.67
N LYS A 236 22.81 -13.76 0.64
CA LYS A 236 23.79 -14.31 1.59
C LYS A 236 23.09 -15.35 2.47
N ALA A 237 23.81 -16.43 2.75
CA ALA A 237 23.40 -17.45 3.71
C ALA A 237 24.61 -17.92 4.52
N THR A 238 24.41 -18.15 5.80
CA THR A 238 25.42 -18.69 6.73
C THR A 238 25.14 -20.16 6.99
N PHE A 239 26.17 -20.99 6.90
CA PHE A 239 26.06 -22.45 7.00
C PHE A 239 26.85 -22.99 8.19
N TYR A 240 26.24 -23.93 8.90
CA TYR A 240 26.76 -24.57 10.10
C TYR A 240 26.86 -26.09 9.91
N GLY A 241 27.86 -26.72 10.51
CA GLY A 241 27.96 -28.17 10.56
C GLY A 241 27.07 -28.78 11.63
N THR A 242 27.09 -30.11 11.73
CA THR A 242 26.35 -30.89 12.74
C THR A 242 26.80 -30.57 14.17
N ASN A 243 28.02 -30.06 14.35
CA ASN A 243 28.55 -29.58 15.63
C ASN A 243 28.20 -28.12 15.96
N GLY A 244 27.40 -27.45 15.12
CA GLY A 244 27.03 -26.04 15.28
C GLY A 244 28.12 -25.03 14.94
N LYS A 245 29.33 -25.47 14.53
CA LYS A 245 30.40 -24.58 14.06
C LYS A 245 30.14 -24.19 12.60
N VAL A 246 30.56 -22.99 12.22
CA VAL A 246 30.44 -22.51 10.84
C VAL A 246 31.24 -23.37 9.86
N LEU A 247 30.67 -23.63 8.68
CA LEU A 247 31.38 -24.32 7.60
C LEU A 247 32.32 -23.35 6.89
N LYS A 248 33.61 -23.36 7.22
CA LYS A 248 34.60 -22.46 6.60
C LYS A 248 35.13 -23.04 5.28
N LYS A 249 35.23 -22.23 4.23
CA LYS A 249 35.80 -22.60 2.92
C LYS A 249 35.16 -23.85 2.27
N LYS A 250 33.92 -24.18 2.62
CA LYS A 250 33.20 -25.36 2.09
C LYS A 250 32.34 -24.98 0.88
N LYS A 251 32.24 -25.91 -0.09
CA LYS A 251 31.42 -25.75 -1.30
C LYS A 251 29.96 -26.05 -0.98
N ILE A 252 29.08 -25.08 -1.21
CA ILE A 252 27.64 -25.11 -0.91
C ILE A 252 26.85 -24.93 -2.21
N ARG A 253 25.58 -25.36 -2.22
CA ARG A 253 24.66 -25.21 -3.36
C ARG A 253 23.57 -24.18 -3.09
N PHE A 254 23.33 -23.32 -4.08
CA PHE A 254 22.11 -22.52 -4.21
C PHE A 254 21.34 -23.00 -5.42
N ILE A 255 20.02 -23.16 -5.32
CA ILE A 255 19.14 -23.53 -6.44
C ILE A 255 18.21 -22.35 -6.72
N VAL A 256 18.20 -21.85 -7.96
CA VAL A 256 17.34 -20.74 -8.40
C VAL A 256 16.71 -21.13 -9.73
N ARG A 257 15.38 -21.16 -9.82
CA ARG A 257 14.64 -21.58 -11.04
C ARG A 257 15.10 -22.94 -11.60
N GLY A 258 15.40 -23.89 -10.73
CA GLY A 258 15.90 -25.22 -11.12
C GLY A 258 17.41 -25.30 -11.40
N GLU A 259 18.08 -24.17 -11.67
CA GLU A 259 19.53 -24.14 -11.88
C GLU A 259 20.31 -24.18 -10.56
N THR A 260 21.41 -24.94 -10.54
CA THR A 260 22.26 -25.10 -9.36
C THR A 260 23.55 -24.31 -9.48
N PHE A 261 23.81 -23.47 -8.49
CA PHE A 261 25.02 -22.66 -8.37
C PHE A 261 25.86 -23.11 -7.17
N TYR A 262 27.14 -23.34 -7.40
CA TYR A 262 28.08 -23.71 -6.34
C TYR A 262 28.87 -22.49 -5.85
N LYS A 263 28.95 -22.30 -4.53
CA LYS A 263 29.72 -21.22 -3.90
C LYS A 263 30.50 -21.73 -2.69
N LYS A 264 31.72 -21.21 -2.50
CA LYS A 264 32.51 -21.48 -1.29
C LYS A 264 32.12 -20.48 -0.19
N THR A 265 31.97 -20.96 1.04
CA THR A 265 31.81 -20.10 2.21
C THR A 265 33.11 -19.39 2.58
N ASN A 266 33.01 -18.21 3.18
CA ASN A 266 34.17 -17.52 3.74
C ASN A 266 34.55 -18.07 5.14
N SER A 267 35.51 -17.42 5.82
CA SER A 267 35.95 -17.78 7.18
C SER A 267 34.85 -17.69 8.26
N LYS A 268 33.76 -16.96 7.98
CA LYS A 268 32.58 -16.82 8.84
C LYS A 268 31.44 -17.76 8.45
N GLY A 269 31.66 -18.70 7.53
CA GLY A 269 30.63 -19.63 7.05
C GLY A 269 29.61 -19.04 6.09
N VAL A 270 29.83 -17.83 5.59
CA VAL A 270 28.87 -17.14 4.71
C VAL A 270 29.19 -17.45 3.25
N ALA A 271 28.22 -17.96 2.50
CA ALA A 271 28.26 -18.01 1.04
C ALA A 271 27.36 -16.91 0.46
N SER A 272 27.74 -16.34 -0.68
CA SER A 272 26.96 -15.30 -1.34
C SER A 272 26.85 -15.52 -2.85
N ILE A 273 25.72 -15.12 -3.41
CA ILE A 273 25.43 -15.21 -4.84
C ILE A 273 24.91 -13.87 -5.37
N LYS A 274 25.40 -13.48 -6.55
CA LYS A 274 24.93 -12.28 -7.25
C LYS A 274 23.58 -12.60 -7.88
N VAL A 275 22.60 -11.73 -7.64
CA VAL A 275 21.28 -11.83 -8.28
C VAL A 275 21.27 -10.92 -9.51
N VAL A 276 21.23 -11.53 -10.69
CA VAL A 276 21.26 -10.87 -12.02
C VAL A 276 19.92 -10.97 -12.77
N SER A 277 18.93 -11.68 -12.21
CA SER A 277 17.63 -11.89 -12.83
C SER A 277 16.92 -10.56 -13.15
N PRO A 278 16.11 -10.51 -14.24
CA PRO A 278 15.22 -9.38 -14.52
C PRO A 278 14.28 -9.05 -13.35
N PRO A 279 13.65 -7.87 -13.34
CA PRO A 279 12.59 -7.55 -12.37
C PRO A 279 11.55 -8.67 -12.26
N GLY A 280 11.14 -8.96 -11.03
CA GLY A 280 10.26 -10.08 -10.69
C GLY A 280 10.57 -10.68 -9.32
N THR A 281 9.79 -11.69 -8.96
CA THR A 281 9.94 -12.43 -7.70
C THR A 281 10.37 -13.86 -7.98
N TYR A 282 11.41 -14.33 -7.28
CA TYR A 282 12.00 -15.64 -7.45
C TYR A 282 12.16 -16.37 -6.13
N LYS A 283 12.17 -17.70 -6.17
CA LYS A 283 12.59 -18.53 -5.03
C LYS A 283 14.04 -18.95 -5.20
N ILE A 284 14.80 -18.86 -4.11
CA ILE A 284 16.13 -19.44 -3.97
C ILE A 284 16.10 -20.49 -2.87
N GLN A 285 16.78 -21.61 -3.08
CA GLN A 285 17.00 -22.62 -2.05
C GLN A 285 18.48 -22.74 -1.73
N SER A 286 18.83 -22.60 -0.47
CA SER A 286 20.16 -22.88 0.06
C SER A 286 20.23 -24.32 0.54
N VAL A 287 21.26 -25.08 0.16
CA VAL A 287 21.39 -26.50 0.54
C VAL A 287 22.71 -26.74 1.27
N ASN A 288 22.63 -27.19 2.51
CA ASN A 288 23.79 -27.53 3.32
C ASN A 288 24.33 -28.92 2.91
N PRO A 289 25.58 -29.05 2.47
CA PRO A 289 26.13 -30.31 2.00
C PRO A 289 26.37 -31.33 3.12
N GLN A 290 26.51 -30.91 4.38
CA GLN A 290 26.79 -31.82 5.50
C GLN A 290 25.51 -32.37 6.13
N THR A 291 24.47 -31.55 6.24
CA THR A 291 23.21 -31.94 6.91
C THR A 291 22.10 -32.30 5.92
N GLY A 292 22.27 -31.96 4.63
CA GLY A 292 21.23 -32.09 3.61
C GLY A 292 20.08 -31.09 3.75
N GLU A 293 20.10 -30.20 4.75
CA GLU A 293 19.03 -29.23 4.98
C GLU A 293 18.86 -28.28 3.78
N LYS A 294 17.61 -27.97 3.46
CA LYS A 294 17.23 -26.99 2.44
C LYS A 294 16.45 -25.86 3.10
N VAL A 295 16.87 -24.62 2.87
CA VAL A 295 16.14 -23.42 3.31
C VAL A 295 15.79 -22.58 2.09
N SER A 296 14.51 -22.22 1.96
CA SER A 296 14.02 -21.39 0.86
C SER A 296 13.82 -19.93 1.29
N ASN A 297 14.21 -19.01 0.43
CA ASN A 297 13.99 -17.56 0.59
C ASN A 297 13.41 -16.96 -0.69
N THR A 298 12.80 -15.79 -0.53
CA THR A 298 12.26 -15.00 -1.64
C THR A 298 13.29 -13.95 -2.08
N LEU A 299 13.52 -13.85 -3.40
CA LEU A 299 14.30 -12.81 -4.05
C LEU A 299 13.35 -11.90 -4.83
N THR A 300 13.22 -10.64 -4.41
CA THR A 300 12.43 -9.63 -5.12
C THR A 300 13.36 -8.65 -5.83
N VAL A 301 13.32 -8.66 -7.16
CA VAL A 301 14.03 -7.71 -8.02
C VAL A 301 13.04 -6.66 -8.51
N LEU A 302 13.20 -5.42 -8.05
CA LEU A 302 12.32 -4.30 -8.40
C LEU A 302 12.71 -3.70 -9.76
N SER A 303 11.69 -3.25 -10.50
CA SER A 303 11.88 -2.46 -11.72
C SER A 303 12.52 -1.11 -11.38
N PRO A 304 13.53 -0.65 -12.14
CA PRO A 304 14.06 0.71 -12.02
C PRO A 304 13.12 1.77 -12.65
N LEU A 305 12.13 1.35 -13.43
CA LEU A 305 11.18 2.23 -14.13
C LEU A 305 9.76 2.00 -13.62
N SER A 306 9.02 3.08 -13.41
CA SER A 306 7.58 3.04 -13.16
C SER A 306 6.84 4.02 -14.07
N ALA A 307 5.82 3.52 -14.74
CA ALA A 307 4.89 4.28 -15.59
C ALA A 307 3.59 3.48 -15.76
N SER A 308 2.49 4.19 -15.97
CA SER A 308 1.15 3.60 -16.14
C SER A 308 0.63 3.82 -17.55
N PRO A 309 -0.17 2.89 -18.11
CA PRO A 309 -0.93 3.18 -19.32
C PRO A 309 -1.90 4.35 -19.06
N MET A 310 -2.27 5.08 -20.10
CA MET A 310 -3.22 6.19 -20.00
C MET A 310 -4.10 6.29 -21.24
N THR A 311 -5.23 6.98 -21.11
CA THR A 311 -6.13 7.33 -22.21
C THR A 311 -6.28 8.85 -22.29
N VAL A 312 -6.15 9.40 -23.49
CA VAL A 312 -6.18 10.85 -23.77
C VAL A 312 -6.92 11.15 -25.07
N PHE A 313 -7.07 12.43 -25.44
CA PHE A 313 -7.72 12.87 -26.68
C PHE A 313 -6.74 13.53 -27.66
N SER A 314 -7.00 13.40 -28.96
CA SER A 314 -6.08 13.78 -30.05
C SER A 314 -5.80 15.27 -30.19
N ASP A 315 -6.68 16.14 -29.69
CA ASP A 315 -6.52 17.60 -29.79
C ASP A 315 -5.81 18.23 -28.57
N VAL A 316 -5.57 17.45 -27.52
CA VAL A 316 -4.93 17.91 -26.28
C VAL A 316 -3.46 17.51 -26.25
N THR A 317 -2.59 18.47 -25.91
CA THR A 317 -1.21 18.15 -25.52
C THR A 317 -1.20 17.45 -24.16
N SER A 318 -0.86 16.16 -24.18
CA SER A 318 -0.89 15.29 -23.01
C SER A 318 0.52 15.06 -22.44
N LYS A 319 0.59 14.73 -21.15
CA LYS A 319 1.85 14.50 -20.42
C LYS A 319 1.91 13.07 -19.91
N PHE A 320 2.97 12.34 -20.26
CA PHE A 320 3.21 10.97 -19.81
C PHE A 320 4.34 10.95 -18.76
N PRO A 321 4.03 10.77 -17.47
CA PRO A 321 5.01 10.76 -16.39
C PRO A 321 5.72 9.40 -16.27
N ILE A 322 7.02 9.45 -15.98
CA ILE A 322 7.91 8.29 -15.85
C ILE A 322 8.78 8.50 -14.63
N THR A 323 8.74 7.56 -13.68
CA THR A 323 9.63 7.58 -12.51
C THR A 323 10.84 6.69 -12.75
N LEU A 324 12.04 7.20 -12.44
CA LEU A 324 13.30 6.47 -12.52
C LEU A 324 13.94 6.31 -11.15
N HIS A 325 14.26 5.06 -10.79
CA HIS A 325 15.08 4.71 -9.64
C HIS A 325 16.49 4.33 -10.09
N LYS A 326 17.49 4.74 -9.30
CA LYS A 326 18.86 4.26 -9.40
C LYS A 326 18.94 2.80 -8.92
N THR A 327 20.08 2.15 -9.17
CA THR A 327 20.32 0.75 -8.76
C THR A 327 20.40 0.54 -7.23
N ASN A 328 20.61 1.60 -6.46
CA ASN A 328 20.54 1.60 -4.99
C ASN A 328 19.11 1.81 -4.45
N GLY A 329 18.15 2.19 -5.31
CA GLY A 329 16.74 2.41 -5.00
C GLY A 329 16.31 3.86 -4.83
N GLU A 330 17.26 4.80 -4.72
CA GLU A 330 16.97 6.23 -4.69
C GLU A 330 16.38 6.71 -6.01
N LEU A 331 15.64 7.82 -5.95
CA LEU A 331 15.17 8.51 -7.15
C LEU A 331 16.33 9.10 -7.94
N ALA A 332 16.30 8.90 -9.25
CA ALA A 332 17.36 9.37 -10.15
C ALA A 332 17.07 10.80 -10.59
N ALA A 333 17.46 11.79 -9.80
CA ALA A 333 17.24 13.20 -10.10
C ALA A 333 18.13 13.74 -11.25
N ASN A 334 17.57 14.60 -12.11
CA ASN A 334 18.28 15.31 -13.17
C ASN A 334 18.99 14.42 -14.21
N LYS A 335 18.44 13.24 -14.51
CA LYS A 335 19.04 12.24 -15.39
C LYS A 335 18.34 12.15 -16.74
N LYS A 336 19.15 12.14 -17.80
CA LYS A 336 18.70 11.99 -19.18
C LYS A 336 18.35 10.53 -19.44
N MET A 337 17.23 10.28 -20.11
CA MET A 337 16.78 8.96 -20.55
C MET A 337 16.14 9.03 -21.95
N LYS A 338 15.90 7.86 -22.54
CA LYS A 338 15.31 7.72 -23.88
C LYS A 338 13.92 7.10 -23.76
N VAL A 339 12.96 7.71 -24.44
CA VAL A 339 11.61 7.17 -24.64
C VAL A 339 11.38 7.06 -26.13
N TYR A 340 10.83 5.95 -26.58
CA TYR A 340 10.47 5.73 -27.97
C TYR A 340 8.94 5.69 -28.05
N ILE A 341 8.37 6.59 -28.84
CA ILE A 341 6.94 6.64 -29.14
C ILE A 341 6.79 6.07 -30.54
N ASP A 342 6.22 4.87 -30.67
CA ASP A 342 6.07 4.15 -31.95
C ASP A 342 7.38 4.08 -32.74
N GLY A 343 8.49 3.81 -32.04
CA GLY A 343 9.84 3.75 -32.62
C GLY A 343 10.56 5.10 -32.74
N SER A 344 9.86 6.22 -32.68
CA SER A 344 10.47 7.55 -32.74
C SER A 344 11.09 7.97 -31.41
N LYS A 345 12.38 8.31 -31.41
CA LYS A 345 13.15 8.60 -30.19
C LYS A 345 12.92 10.02 -29.65
N LYS A 346 12.52 10.12 -28.39
CA LYS A 346 12.52 11.35 -27.58
C LYS A 346 13.55 11.24 -26.44
N LYS A 347 14.30 12.32 -26.22
CA LYS A 347 15.21 12.46 -25.07
C LYS A 347 14.50 13.27 -23.99
N VAL A 348 14.43 12.75 -22.78
CA VAL A 348 13.83 13.46 -21.63
C VAL A 348 14.77 13.44 -20.43
N LYS A 349 14.56 14.35 -19.49
CA LYS A 349 15.34 14.47 -18.24
C LYS A 349 14.39 14.39 -17.06
N THR A 350 14.76 13.63 -16.03
CA THR A 350 14.02 13.60 -14.77
C THR A 350 14.21 14.90 -14.00
N ASN A 351 13.20 15.33 -13.24
CA ASN A 351 13.28 16.46 -12.32
C ASN A 351 14.01 16.08 -11.01
N SER A 352 14.00 16.98 -10.02
CA SER A 352 14.58 16.75 -8.68
C SER A 352 13.95 15.57 -7.93
N LYS A 353 12.70 15.22 -8.25
CA LYS A 353 11.96 14.08 -7.68
C LYS A 353 12.09 12.80 -8.52
N GLY A 354 13.02 12.75 -9.48
CA GLY A 354 13.26 11.55 -10.31
C GLY A 354 12.16 11.24 -11.33
N VAL A 355 11.27 12.20 -11.62
CA VAL A 355 10.18 12.04 -12.59
C VAL A 355 10.55 12.76 -13.89
N ALA A 356 10.52 12.04 -15.01
CA ALA A 356 10.59 12.60 -16.36
C ALA A 356 9.17 12.66 -16.94
N THR A 357 8.86 13.72 -17.68
CA THR A 357 7.57 13.88 -18.33
C THR A 357 7.76 14.01 -19.83
N VAL A 358 7.05 13.20 -20.60
CA VAL A 358 7.01 13.31 -22.06
C VAL A 358 5.74 14.05 -22.45
N SER A 359 5.84 15.25 -23.03
CA SER A 359 4.70 15.92 -23.66
C SER A 359 4.50 15.39 -25.08
N PHE A 360 3.25 15.10 -25.46
CA PHE A 360 2.91 14.55 -26.77
C PHE A 360 1.54 15.03 -27.24
N LYS A 361 1.37 15.08 -28.57
CA LYS A 361 0.10 15.22 -29.28
C LYS A 361 0.15 14.23 -30.43
N LEU A 362 -0.79 13.29 -30.48
CA LEU A 362 -0.77 12.13 -31.37
C LEU A 362 -2.16 11.97 -32.00
N ALA A 363 -2.23 11.33 -33.16
CA ALA A 363 -3.48 10.99 -33.81
C ALA A 363 -4.26 9.94 -33.00
N LYS A 364 -5.54 9.74 -33.34
CA LYS A 364 -6.35 8.66 -32.76
C LYS A 364 -5.68 7.30 -33.00
N GLY A 365 -5.55 6.50 -31.95
CA GLY A 365 -4.93 5.19 -32.04
C GLY A 365 -4.39 4.66 -30.71
N VAL A 366 -3.73 3.50 -30.76
CA VAL A 366 -3.00 2.94 -29.62
C VAL A 366 -1.52 3.06 -29.91
N HIS A 367 -0.84 3.87 -29.10
CA HIS A 367 0.58 4.17 -29.25
C HIS A 367 1.39 3.45 -28.18
N VAL A 368 2.56 2.93 -28.54
CA VAL A 368 3.44 2.19 -27.64
C VAL A 368 4.61 3.06 -27.21
N PHE A 369 4.68 3.33 -25.91
CA PHE A 369 5.76 4.08 -25.29
C PHE A 369 6.76 3.09 -24.68
N LYS A 370 7.90 2.91 -25.37
CA LYS A 370 9.01 2.09 -24.88
C LYS A 370 10.01 2.98 -24.15
N ILE A 371 10.20 2.73 -22.86
CA ILE A 371 11.01 3.53 -21.95
C ILE A 371 12.29 2.77 -21.67
N VAL A 372 13.45 3.45 -21.73
CA VAL A 372 14.76 2.82 -21.53
C VAL A 372 15.49 3.43 -20.35
N ASP A 373 15.80 2.60 -19.34
CA ASP A 373 16.62 2.99 -18.20
C ASP A 373 18.08 3.24 -18.66
N PRO A 374 18.63 4.45 -18.47
CA PRO A 374 19.99 4.77 -18.88
C PRO A 374 21.06 3.93 -18.17
N TYR A 375 20.81 3.48 -16.93
CA TYR A 375 21.77 2.75 -16.10
C TYR A 375 21.81 1.27 -16.42
N THR A 376 20.65 0.63 -16.40
CA THR A 376 20.59 -0.83 -16.50
C THR A 376 20.29 -1.33 -17.90
N LYS A 377 19.87 -0.44 -18.81
CA LYS A 377 19.30 -0.74 -20.13
C LYS A 377 17.99 -1.53 -20.07
N TYR A 378 17.40 -1.67 -18.87
CA TYR A 378 16.09 -2.26 -18.72
C TYR A 378 15.04 -1.41 -19.43
N THR A 379 14.06 -2.09 -20.03
CA THR A 379 13.00 -1.44 -20.78
C THR A 379 11.63 -1.88 -20.30
N ILE A 380 10.70 -0.95 -20.24
CA ILE A 380 9.26 -1.24 -20.10
C ILE A 380 8.52 -0.63 -21.28
N SER A 381 7.41 -1.25 -21.67
CA SER A 381 6.49 -0.70 -22.67
C SER A 381 5.14 -0.41 -22.03
N LYS A 382 4.56 0.75 -22.34
CA LYS A 382 3.23 1.16 -21.89
C LYS A 382 2.40 1.62 -23.07
N LYS A 383 1.12 1.26 -23.08
CA LYS A 383 0.17 1.68 -24.10
C LYS A 383 -0.45 3.02 -23.70
N VAL A 384 -0.49 3.94 -24.65
CA VAL A 384 -1.25 5.19 -24.57
C VAL A 384 -2.35 5.12 -25.61
N THR A 385 -3.60 5.13 -25.16
CA THR A 385 -4.76 5.12 -26.06
C THR A 385 -5.20 6.54 -26.31
N VAL A 386 -5.14 7.00 -27.56
CA VAL A 386 -5.60 8.31 -27.98
C VAL A 386 -6.96 8.15 -28.65
N LYS A 387 -7.96 8.73 -28.03
CA LYS A 387 -9.33 8.83 -28.54
C LYS A 387 -9.48 10.07 -29.42
N LEU A 388 -10.47 10.06 -30.30
CA LEU A 388 -10.77 11.24 -31.10
C LEU A 388 -11.39 12.31 -30.20
N ALA A 389 -10.93 13.54 -30.34
CA ALA A 389 -11.62 14.69 -29.80
C ALA A 389 -13.03 14.74 -30.38
N SER A 390 -14.05 14.64 -29.53
CA SER A 390 -15.43 14.56 -30.00
C SER A 390 -16.07 15.91 -30.24
N ILE A 391 -15.39 17.03 -29.96
CA ILE A 391 -15.98 18.36 -30.12
C ILE A 391 -15.08 19.23 -30.98
N ILE A 392 -15.68 19.86 -31.98
CA ILE A 392 -15.09 20.97 -32.74
C ILE A 392 -15.83 22.24 -32.33
N ALA A 393 -15.11 23.20 -31.76
CA ALA A 393 -15.64 24.50 -31.36
C ALA A 393 -14.59 25.59 -31.62
N ARG A 394 -15.02 26.83 -31.84
CA ARG A 394 -14.16 27.98 -32.16
C ARG A 394 -14.47 29.17 -31.26
N ASP A 395 -13.56 30.13 -31.20
CA ASP A 395 -13.85 31.44 -30.61
C ASP A 395 -14.80 32.22 -31.53
N MET A 396 -15.56 33.16 -30.97
CA MET A 396 -16.62 33.90 -31.67
C MET A 396 -16.65 35.38 -31.27
N GLY A 397 -16.95 36.27 -32.21
CA GLY A 397 -17.31 37.67 -31.95
C GLY A 397 -18.83 37.85 -31.88
N ALA A 398 -19.32 38.81 -31.11
CA ALA A 398 -20.75 39.18 -31.09
C ALA A 398 -20.94 40.68 -30.80
N ILE A 399 -22.10 41.22 -31.15
CA ILE A 399 -22.50 42.58 -30.79
C ILE A 399 -23.19 42.59 -29.42
N GLU A 400 -22.87 43.60 -28.61
CA GLU A 400 -23.50 43.90 -27.34
C GLU A 400 -25.03 43.94 -27.46
N ASN A 401 -25.69 43.15 -26.62
CA ASN A 401 -27.14 43.09 -26.51
C ASN A 401 -27.90 42.72 -27.81
N LYS A 402 -27.20 42.26 -28.85
CA LYS A 402 -27.79 41.62 -30.02
C LYS A 402 -27.98 40.12 -29.76
N ALA A 403 -29.05 39.55 -30.30
CA ALA A 403 -29.24 38.11 -30.23
C ALA A 403 -28.24 37.43 -31.18
N SER A 404 -27.38 36.58 -30.64
CA SER A 404 -26.38 35.82 -31.38
C SER A 404 -26.44 34.34 -30.98
N THR A 405 -25.79 33.46 -31.73
CA THR A 405 -25.81 32.01 -31.47
C THR A 405 -24.41 31.44 -31.47
N TYR A 406 -24.05 30.72 -30.40
CA TYR A 406 -22.80 29.98 -30.31
C TYR A 406 -22.99 28.54 -30.77
N GLU A 407 -22.11 28.05 -31.63
CA GLU A 407 -22.21 26.71 -32.22
C GLU A 407 -20.98 25.84 -31.93
N ALA A 408 -21.22 24.56 -31.69
CA ALA A 408 -20.19 23.53 -31.58
C ALA A 408 -20.64 22.25 -32.29
N THR A 409 -19.72 21.60 -33.00
CA THR A 409 -19.99 20.33 -33.68
C THR A 409 -19.55 19.17 -32.81
N LEU A 410 -20.43 18.18 -32.64
CA LEU A 410 -20.13 16.92 -31.97
C LEU A 410 -19.83 15.82 -33.00
N LEU A 411 -18.77 15.07 -32.75
CA LEU A 411 -18.34 13.92 -33.52
C LEU A 411 -18.45 12.66 -32.67
N LYS A 412 -18.81 11.56 -33.33
CA LYS A 412 -18.66 10.22 -32.78
C LYS A 412 -17.18 9.87 -32.69
N GLN A 413 -16.85 8.87 -31.89
CA GLN A 413 -15.48 8.34 -31.84
C GLN A 413 -15.01 7.74 -33.17
N SER A 414 -15.90 7.46 -34.13
CA SER A 414 -15.55 7.10 -35.52
C SER A 414 -14.96 8.26 -36.32
N GLY A 415 -15.33 9.50 -36.00
CA GLY A 415 -15.06 10.70 -36.79
C GLY A 415 -16.30 11.27 -37.48
N ASP A 416 -17.37 10.48 -37.59
CA ASP A 416 -18.63 10.94 -38.18
C ASP A 416 -19.33 11.93 -37.28
N VAL A 417 -20.17 12.79 -37.86
CA VAL A 417 -21.04 13.68 -37.10
C VAL A 417 -21.98 12.89 -36.18
N ALA A 418 -22.05 13.32 -34.92
CA ALA A 418 -22.97 12.77 -33.94
C ALA A 418 -24.31 13.49 -34.05
N LYS A 419 -25.25 12.93 -34.82
CA LYS A 419 -26.59 13.49 -35.06
C LYS A 419 -27.54 13.14 -33.92
N ASN A 420 -28.44 14.06 -33.56
CA ASN A 420 -29.46 13.88 -32.52
C ASN A 420 -28.87 13.45 -31.17
N THR A 421 -27.67 13.93 -30.85
CA THR A 421 -26.93 13.57 -29.63
C THR A 421 -26.90 14.77 -28.69
N LYS A 422 -27.12 14.53 -27.40
CA LYS A 422 -27.03 15.57 -26.38
C LYS A 422 -25.57 15.90 -26.05
N MET A 423 -25.25 17.17 -26.01
CA MET A 423 -24.03 17.72 -25.43
C MET A 423 -24.35 18.90 -24.53
N LYS A 424 -23.38 19.38 -23.77
CA LYS A 424 -23.55 20.54 -22.89
C LYS A 424 -22.68 21.69 -23.36
N ILE A 425 -23.28 22.87 -23.50
CA ILE A 425 -22.56 24.13 -23.77
C ILE A 425 -22.81 25.04 -22.57
N THR A 426 -21.74 25.44 -21.90
CA THR A 426 -21.80 26.34 -20.73
C THR A 426 -21.32 27.72 -21.16
N LEU A 427 -22.22 28.70 -21.17
CA LEU A 427 -21.96 30.10 -21.53
C LEU A 427 -22.02 30.95 -20.27
N ASN A 428 -20.95 31.68 -19.96
CA ASN A 428 -20.90 32.58 -18.80
C ASN A 428 -21.36 31.91 -17.48
N GLY A 429 -21.00 30.64 -17.28
CA GLY A 429 -21.40 29.84 -16.10
C GLY A 429 -22.79 29.19 -16.19
N VAL A 430 -23.63 29.56 -17.16
CA VAL A 430 -24.95 28.97 -17.39
C VAL A 430 -24.83 27.76 -18.32
N ALA A 431 -25.25 26.59 -17.83
CA ALA A 431 -25.16 25.34 -18.58
C ALA A 431 -26.43 25.07 -19.39
N HIS A 432 -26.26 24.83 -20.68
CA HIS A 432 -27.33 24.44 -21.60
C HIS A 432 -27.08 23.02 -22.12
N THR A 433 -28.05 22.13 -21.94
CA THR A 433 -28.02 20.80 -22.57
C THR A 433 -28.75 20.89 -23.90
N VAL A 434 -28.02 20.72 -25.00
CA VAL A 434 -28.51 20.92 -26.36
C VAL A 434 -28.34 19.65 -27.18
N THR A 435 -29.24 19.44 -28.13
CA THR A 435 -29.20 18.28 -29.03
C THR A 435 -28.66 18.71 -30.38
N THR A 436 -27.72 17.95 -30.92
CA THR A 436 -27.11 18.23 -32.22
C THR A 436 -28.08 17.97 -33.37
N ASN A 437 -28.00 18.80 -34.41
CA ASN A 437 -28.80 18.64 -35.63
C ASN A 437 -28.24 17.54 -36.57
N SER A 438 -28.78 17.45 -37.78
CA SER A 438 -28.37 16.47 -38.81
C SER A 438 -26.92 16.64 -39.29
N LYS A 439 -26.30 17.80 -39.09
CA LYS A 439 -24.88 18.10 -39.34
C LYS A 439 -24.01 17.91 -38.09
N GLY A 440 -24.58 17.44 -36.98
CA GLY A 440 -23.88 17.28 -35.71
C GLY A 440 -23.63 18.59 -34.96
N VAL A 441 -24.25 19.70 -35.38
CA VAL A 441 -24.06 21.03 -34.77
C VAL A 441 -25.07 21.22 -33.65
N ALA A 442 -24.57 21.62 -32.49
CA ALA A 442 -25.34 22.07 -31.34
C ALA A 442 -25.17 23.58 -31.17
N SER A 443 -26.29 24.28 -30.95
CA SER A 443 -26.33 25.73 -30.96
C SER A 443 -27.00 26.26 -29.68
N VAL A 444 -26.46 27.33 -29.11
CA VAL A 444 -27.05 28.03 -27.96
C VAL A 444 -27.14 29.52 -28.30
N SER A 445 -28.36 30.06 -28.30
CA SER A 445 -28.58 31.49 -28.44
C SER A 445 -28.23 32.22 -27.16
N PHE A 446 -27.65 33.41 -27.31
CA PHE A 446 -27.26 34.27 -26.20
C PHE A 446 -27.47 35.74 -26.56
N LYS A 447 -27.54 36.57 -25.52
CA LYS A 447 -27.53 38.02 -25.59
C LYS A 447 -26.73 38.50 -24.39
N LEU A 448 -25.58 39.13 -24.65
CA LEU A 448 -24.59 39.43 -23.62
C LEU A 448 -24.17 40.91 -23.73
N PRO A 449 -23.85 41.57 -22.61
CA PRO A 449 -23.24 42.89 -22.63
C PRO A 449 -21.78 42.82 -23.10
N ILE A 450 -21.16 43.97 -23.35
CA ILE A 450 -19.74 44.05 -23.74
C ILE A 450 -18.83 43.25 -22.78
N GLY A 451 -17.87 42.50 -23.33
CA GLY A 451 -16.94 41.73 -22.52
C GLY A 451 -16.42 40.45 -23.19
N LYS A 452 -15.57 39.72 -22.46
CA LYS A 452 -15.01 38.42 -22.87
C LYS A 452 -15.60 37.31 -22.01
N TYR A 453 -16.26 36.35 -22.65
CA TYR A 453 -16.99 35.27 -21.98
C TYR A 453 -16.40 33.91 -22.31
N LYS A 454 -16.22 33.10 -21.27
CA LYS A 454 -15.79 31.71 -21.42
C LYS A 454 -16.97 30.83 -21.88
N VAL A 455 -16.70 30.00 -22.88
CA VAL A 455 -17.61 28.95 -23.35
C VAL A 455 -16.97 27.59 -23.15
N VAL A 456 -17.67 26.68 -22.48
CA VAL A 456 -17.20 25.29 -22.29
C VAL A 456 -18.17 24.34 -22.96
N CYS A 457 -17.69 23.63 -23.98
CA CYS A 457 -18.44 22.57 -24.64
C CYS A 457 -18.00 21.22 -24.05
N GLU A 458 -18.95 20.39 -23.67
CA GLU A 458 -18.74 19.06 -23.08
C GLU A 458 -19.55 18.00 -23.82
N ASP A 459 -18.86 16.97 -24.29
CA ASP A 459 -19.47 15.75 -24.80
C ASP A 459 -19.87 14.88 -23.61
N LEU A 460 -21.18 14.78 -23.38
CA LEU A 460 -21.74 14.05 -22.24
C LEU A 460 -21.46 12.54 -22.32
N SER A 461 -21.14 12.00 -23.49
CA SER A 461 -20.87 10.57 -23.67
C SER A 461 -19.43 10.19 -23.31
N THR A 462 -18.46 11.08 -23.54
CA THR A 462 -17.04 10.81 -23.30
C THR A 462 -16.44 11.62 -22.15
N GLY A 463 -17.13 12.66 -21.70
CA GLY A 463 -16.63 13.66 -20.76
C GLY A 463 -15.58 14.59 -21.37
N TYR A 464 -15.33 14.52 -22.69
CA TYR A 464 -14.39 15.40 -23.37
C TYR A 464 -14.88 16.85 -23.30
N LYS A 465 -13.95 17.79 -23.08
CA LYS A 465 -14.25 19.22 -22.92
C LYS A 465 -13.32 20.07 -23.76
N VAL A 466 -13.89 21.04 -24.45
CA VAL A 466 -13.16 22.12 -25.11
C VAL A 466 -13.64 23.46 -24.58
N THR A 467 -12.70 24.38 -24.33
CA THR A 467 -12.98 25.75 -23.89
C THR A 467 -12.65 26.73 -25.01
N ARG A 468 -13.56 27.68 -25.22
CA ARG A 468 -13.47 28.77 -26.20
C ARG A 468 -13.94 30.09 -25.58
N GLN A 469 -13.82 31.17 -26.33
CA GLN A 469 -14.17 32.51 -25.91
C GLN A 469 -15.19 33.15 -26.86
N ILE A 470 -16.17 33.86 -26.29
CA ILE A 470 -16.98 34.85 -27.00
C ILE A 470 -16.47 36.23 -26.63
N SER A 471 -16.17 37.06 -27.63
CA SER A 471 -15.81 38.46 -27.45
C SER A 471 -16.97 39.34 -27.91
N VAL A 472 -17.62 40.02 -26.98
CA VAL A 472 -18.76 40.92 -27.24
C VAL A 472 -18.26 42.35 -27.28
N ILE A 473 -18.61 43.12 -28.31
CA ILE A 473 -18.21 44.54 -28.47
C ILE A 473 -19.42 45.47 -28.65
N LYS A 474 -19.21 46.78 -28.48
CA LYS A 474 -20.26 47.82 -28.52
C LYS A 474 -20.87 47.98 -29.93
N HIS A 475 -22.16 48.37 -29.98
CA HIS A 475 -22.89 48.74 -31.19
C HIS A 475 -22.97 50.27 -31.34
N GLU A 476 -22.47 50.85 -32.44
CA GLU A 476 -22.63 52.28 -32.75
C GLU A 476 -22.97 52.51 -34.23
N MET A 477 -23.54 53.68 -34.56
CA MET A 477 -24.21 54.07 -35.83
C MET A 477 -23.29 54.15 -37.07
N GLY A 478 -22.64 53.04 -37.44
CA GLY A 478 -21.78 52.96 -38.61
C GLY A 478 -22.38 52.20 -39.80
N VAL A 479 -21.54 51.87 -40.78
CA VAL A 479 -21.89 51.06 -41.96
C VAL A 479 -21.82 49.58 -41.60
N ALA A 480 -22.93 48.85 -41.79
CA ALA A 480 -22.99 47.41 -41.56
C ALA A 480 -22.30 46.64 -42.69
N TYR A 481 -21.59 45.58 -42.32
CA TYR A 481 -20.92 44.69 -43.26
C TYR A 481 -21.40 43.26 -43.09
N THR A 482 -21.63 42.59 -44.21
CA THR A 482 -21.94 41.16 -44.25
C THR A 482 -20.75 40.31 -43.77
N GLN A 483 -20.99 39.02 -43.55
CA GLN A 483 -19.95 38.05 -43.18
C GLN A 483 -18.78 37.95 -44.17
N TYR A 484 -18.96 38.47 -45.39
CA TYR A 484 -17.96 38.48 -46.45
C TYR A 484 -17.35 39.88 -46.65
N GLY A 485 -17.46 40.75 -45.65
CA GLY A 485 -16.88 42.09 -45.70
C GLY A 485 -17.58 43.05 -46.66
N VAL A 486 -18.75 42.72 -47.20
CA VAL A 486 -19.48 43.60 -48.13
C VAL A 486 -20.37 44.57 -47.36
N SER A 487 -20.30 45.87 -47.63
CA SER A 487 -21.18 46.85 -46.98
C SER A 487 -22.65 46.68 -47.35
N GLU A 488 -23.56 47.19 -46.51
CA GLU A 488 -25.01 47.07 -46.71
C GLU A 488 -25.50 47.66 -48.04
N ASP A 489 -24.89 48.75 -48.50
CA ASP A 489 -25.20 49.36 -49.81
C ASP A 489 -24.45 48.69 -50.98
N GLY A 490 -23.59 47.72 -50.68
CA GLY A 490 -22.84 46.92 -51.63
C GLY A 490 -21.67 47.64 -52.30
N LYS A 491 -21.36 48.89 -51.96
CA LYS A 491 -20.36 49.71 -52.67
C LYS A 491 -18.93 49.51 -52.18
N THR A 492 -18.76 49.05 -50.95
CA THR A 492 -17.43 48.93 -50.32
C THR A 492 -17.21 47.52 -49.78
N ILE A 493 -15.93 47.18 -49.63
CA ILE A 493 -15.50 45.93 -49.02
C ILE A 493 -14.51 46.20 -47.90
N LEU A 494 -14.82 45.73 -46.69
CA LEU A 494 -13.95 45.76 -45.53
C LEU A 494 -13.21 44.44 -45.43
N ALA A 495 -11.88 44.51 -45.36
CA ALA A 495 -11.04 43.37 -45.05
C ALA A 495 -10.37 43.56 -43.69
N ILE A 496 -10.39 42.50 -42.87
CA ILE A 496 -9.66 42.44 -41.60
C ILE A 496 -8.76 41.21 -41.63
N GLY A 497 -7.46 41.40 -41.39
CA GLY A 497 -6.49 40.32 -41.46
C GLY A 497 -5.09 40.73 -41.02
N ARG A 498 -4.11 39.94 -41.44
CA ARG A 498 -2.67 40.18 -41.18
C ARG A 498 -1.91 40.16 -42.52
N PRO A 499 -0.68 40.71 -42.55
CA PRO A 499 0.21 40.55 -43.70
C PRO A 499 0.34 39.11 -44.18
N SER A 500 0.23 38.90 -45.49
CA SER A 500 0.35 37.58 -46.13
C SER A 500 1.69 37.39 -46.84
N THR A 501 2.47 38.46 -47.02
CA THR A 501 3.80 38.44 -47.66
C THR A 501 4.90 38.97 -46.76
N ALA A 502 6.16 38.58 -47.02
CA ALA A 502 7.32 39.09 -46.29
C ALA A 502 7.52 40.61 -46.44
N SER A 503 7.12 41.17 -47.60
CA SER A 503 7.18 42.62 -47.85
C SER A 503 6.21 43.38 -46.95
N GLU A 504 4.95 42.94 -46.93
CA GLU A 504 3.93 43.53 -46.05
C GLU A 504 4.25 43.31 -44.57
N GLU A 505 4.79 42.14 -44.21
CA GLU A 505 5.21 41.87 -42.83
C GLU A 505 6.36 42.80 -42.42
N SER A 506 7.31 43.09 -43.32
CA SER A 506 8.38 44.06 -43.05
C SER A 506 7.86 45.48 -42.89
N GLN A 507 6.80 45.87 -43.61
CA GLN A 507 6.24 47.22 -43.58
C GLN A 507 5.31 47.44 -42.39
N TYR A 508 4.40 46.50 -42.14
CA TYR A 508 3.30 46.65 -41.19
C TYR A 508 3.49 45.82 -39.91
N GLY A 509 4.45 44.90 -39.88
CA GLY A 509 4.62 43.92 -38.81
C GLY A 509 3.50 42.87 -38.79
N TYR A 510 3.78 41.69 -38.24
CA TYR A 510 2.81 40.59 -38.16
C TYR A 510 1.72 40.83 -37.09
N THR A 511 0.85 41.82 -37.32
CA THR A 511 -0.26 42.23 -36.46
C THR A 511 -1.54 42.45 -37.28
N TRP A 512 -2.67 42.58 -36.61
CA TRP A 512 -3.99 42.72 -37.24
C TRP A 512 -4.22 44.14 -37.75
N TYR A 513 -4.75 44.22 -38.98
CA TYR A 513 -5.18 45.45 -39.62
C TYR A 513 -6.58 45.30 -40.21
N MET A 514 -7.26 46.43 -40.38
CA MET A 514 -8.45 46.53 -41.20
C MET A 514 -8.26 47.61 -42.27
N VAL A 515 -8.81 47.35 -43.45
CA VAL A 515 -8.75 48.26 -44.61
C VAL A 515 -10.07 48.17 -45.36
N GLU A 516 -10.63 49.30 -45.73
CA GLU A 516 -11.81 49.37 -46.60
C GLU A 516 -11.41 49.77 -48.01
N PHE A 517 -12.02 49.14 -49.00
CA PHE A 517 -11.77 49.34 -50.42
C PHE A 517 -13.08 49.62 -51.16
N GLU A 518 -12.96 50.27 -52.31
CA GLU A 518 -14.03 50.25 -53.30
C GLU A 518 -14.29 48.80 -53.72
N ARG A 519 -15.57 48.42 -53.85
CA ARG A 519 -15.94 47.05 -54.22
C ARG A 519 -15.94 46.89 -55.75
N THR A 520 -14.80 47.16 -56.36
CA THR A 520 -14.57 47.03 -57.81
C THR A 520 -13.26 46.32 -58.06
N CYS A 521 -13.31 45.20 -58.78
CA CYS A 521 -12.12 44.45 -59.16
C CYS A 521 -11.32 45.22 -60.23
N PRO A 522 -10.02 45.51 -60.03
CA PRO A 522 -9.19 46.22 -61.01
C PRO A 522 -8.93 45.41 -62.28
N HIS A 523 -9.08 44.08 -62.25
CA HIS A 523 -8.86 43.21 -63.42
C HIS A 523 -10.06 43.17 -64.36
N CYS A 524 -11.25 42.89 -63.83
CA CYS A 524 -12.45 42.62 -64.63
C CYS A 524 -13.52 43.70 -64.50
N HIS A 525 -13.31 44.70 -63.64
CA HIS A 525 -14.28 45.74 -63.29
C HIS A 525 -15.59 45.21 -62.66
N GLY A 526 -15.63 43.92 -62.31
CA GLY A 526 -16.74 43.29 -61.60
C GLY A 526 -16.83 43.74 -60.14
N HIS A 527 -18.05 43.71 -59.60
CA HIS A 527 -18.33 44.12 -58.22
C HIS A 527 -18.49 42.94 -57.25
N ASN A 528 -18.27 41.71 -57.71
CA ASN A 528 -18.38 40.50 -56.91
C ASN A 528 -17.09 40.20 -56.13
N LEU A 529 -16.63 41.18 -55.35
CA LEU A 529 -15.53 41.00 -54.40
C LEU A 529 -16.08 40.53 -53.04
N TYR A 530 -15.36 39.61 -52.42
CA TYR A 530 -15.71 39.01 -51.14
C TYR A 530 -14.48 38.79 -50.28
N TRP A 531 -14.56 39.21 -49.01
CA TRP A 531 -13.51 39.01 -48.03
C TRP A 531 -13.72 37.68 -47.30
N GLY A 532 -12.62 37.01 -47.00
CA GLY A 532 -12.60 35.81 -46.18
C GLY A 532 -11.38 35.78 -45.27
N VAL A 533 -11.59 35.33 -44.04
CA VAL A 533 -10.53 34.97 -43.10
C VAL A 533 -10.78 33.57 -42.58
N PHE A 534 -9.75 32.73 -42.42
CA PHE A 534 -9.91 31.33 -41.97
C PHE A 534 -10.91 30.52 -42.83
N TRP A 535 -10.92 30.70 -44.15
CA TRP A 535 -11.89 30.03 -45.05
C TRP A 535 -11.63 28.52 -45.17
N ALA A 536 -10.41 28.06 -44.87
CA ALA A 536 -10.10 26.64 -44.66
C ALA A 536 -10.72 26.06 -43.36
N GLY A 537 -11.40 26.89 -42.58
CA GLY A 537 -12.04 26.50 -41.32
C GLY A 537 -11.09 26.50 -40.12
N ASP A 538 -9.81 26.83 -40.29
CA ASP A 538 -8.87 27.02 -39.20
C ASP A 538 -7.81 28.08 -39.55
N GLU A 539 -6.91 28.35 -38.62
CA GLU A 539 -5.88 29.40 -38.73
C GLU A 539 -4.55 28.91 -39.34
N THR A 540 -4.50 27.65 -39.77
CA THR A 540 -3.26 26.96 -40.17
C THR A 540 -3.33 26.34 -41.56
N SER A 541 -4.53 26.19 -42.10
CA SER A 541 -4.80 25.56 -43.39
C SER A 541 -4.92 26.62 -44.48
N ASN A 542 -4.21 26.43 -45.59
CA ASN A 542 -4.13 27.41 -46.69
C ASN A 542 -5.09 27.11 -47.86
N TRP A 543 -5.96 26.09 -47.73
CA TRP A 543 -6.89 25.67 -48.78
C TRP A 543 -8.27 25.34 -48.18
N GLY A 544 -9.33 25.94 -48.71
CA GLY A 544 -10.69 25.77 -48.20
C GLY A 544 -11.77 25.99 -49.25
N ILE A 545 -13.00 25.58 -48.95
CA ILE A 545 -14.16 25.97 -49.77
C ILE A 545 -14.67 27.31 -49.25
N PHE A 546 -14.65 28.34 -50.10
CA PHE A 546 -15.09 29.65 -49.71
C PHE A 546 -16.63 29.74 -49.81
N PRO A 547 -17.36 30.04 -48.71
CA PRO A 547 -18.82 29.92 -48.70
C PRO A 547 -19.57 30.91 -49.61
N ALA A 548 -18.97 32.05 -49.97
CA ALA A 548 -19.61 33.03 -50.85
C ALA A 548 -19.62 32.57 -52.31
N THR A 549 -18.53 31.94 -52.77
CA THR A 549 -18.37 31.52 -54.17
C THR A 549 -18.64 30.03 -54.38
N GLY A 550 -18.49 29.20 -53.34
CA GLY A 550 -18.54 27.75 -53.44
C GLY A 550 -17.26 27.12 -54.02
N ASN A 551 -16.28 27.95 -54.41
CA ASN A 551 -15.03 27.52 -55.03
C ASN A 551 -14.01 27.08 -53.99
N LYS A 552 -13.02 26.30 -54.43
CA LYS A 552 -11.89 25.87 -53.61
C LYS A 552 -10.74 26.87 -53.75
N GLU A 553 -10.58 27.72 -52.75
CA GLU A 553 -9.64 28.84 -52.76
C GLU A 553 -8.37 28.51 -51.95
N GLY A 554 -7.21 28.84 -52.53
CA GLY A 554 -5.89 28.72 -51.91
C GLY A 554 -5.29 30.09 -51.64
N SER A 555 -5.03 30.42 -50.37
CA SER A 555 -4.41 31.70 -49.95
C SER A 555 -4.06 31.60 -48.44
N SER A 556 -3.57 32.66 -47.82
CA SER A 556 -3.10 32.63 -46.42
C SER A 556 -4.26 32.78 -45.40
N ALA A 557 -4.32 31.92 -44.38
CA ALA A 557 -5.39 31.92 -43.38
C ALA A 557 -5.58 33.27 -42.65
N GLU A 558 -4.59 34.16 -42.75
CA GLU A 558 -4.53 35.53 -42.27
C GLU A 558 -5.57 36.49 -42.86
N GLY A 559 -6.20 36.15 -43.97
CA GLY A 559 -7.26 36.93 -44.62
C GLY A 559 -6.95 37.29 -46.07
N ALA A 560 -7.96 37.29 -46.93
CA ALA A 560 -7.84 37.64 -48.35
C ALA A 560 -9.18 38.17 -48.89
N ILE A 561 -9.12 38.85 -50.04
CA ILE A 561 -10.27 39.28 -50.83
C ILE A 561 -10.22 38.55 -52.17
N PHE A 562 -11.36 38.01 -52.62
CA PHE A 562 -11.47 37.26 -53.85
C PHE A 562 -12.50 37.90 -54.79
N CYS A 563 -12.18 37.97 -56.09
CA CYS A 563 -13.13 38.34 -57.13
C CYS A 563 -13.79 37.08 -57.71
N ALA A 564 -15.10 36.96 -57.56
CA ALA A 564 -15.83 35.81 -58.09
C ALA A 564 -15.94 35.80 -59.64
N ASP A 565 -15.72 36.94 -60.29
CA ASP A 565 -15.91 37.08 -61.74
C ASP A 565 -14.65 36.67 -62.54
N CYS A 566 -13.45 36.82 -61.96
CA CYS A 566 -12.18 36.54 -62.65
C CYS A 566 -11.14 35.79 -61.81
N ASP A 567 -11.52 35.31 -60.62
CA ASP A 567 -10.67 34.50 -59.73
C ASP A 567 -9.39 35.21 -59.25
N SER A 568 -9.35 36.54 -59.28
CA SER A 568 -8.23 37.31 -58.73
C SER A 568 -8.30 37.37 -57.21
N ASP A 569 -7.15 37.24 -56.56
CA ASP A 569 -7.01 37.32 -55.11
C ASP A 569 -6.09 38.46 -54.66
N TYR A 570 -6.52 39.12 -53.58
CA TYR A 570 -5.83 40.26 -53.01
C TYR A 570 -5.54 40.02 -51.53
N SER A 571 -4.40 40.51 -51.07
CA SER A 571 -4.09 40.58 -49.65
C SER A 571 -5.08 41.50 -48.92
N ILE A 572 -5.06 41.48 -47.58
CA ILE A 572 -5.89 42.40 -46.79
C ILE A 572 -5.50 43.87 -46.95
N PHE A 573 -4.36 44.15 -47.60
CA PHE A 573 -3.93 45.50 -47.96
C PHE A 573 -4.28 45.87 -49.41
N GLY A 574 -4.97 44.98 -50.13
CA GLY A 574 -5.43 45.22 -51.51
C GLY A 574 -4.37 44.98 -52.58
N HIS A 575 -3.20 44.46 -52.20
CA HIS A 575 -2.16 44.08 -53.15
C HIS A 575 -2.50 42.72 -53.78
N GLU A 576 -2.35 42.63 -55.08
CA GLU A 576 -2.43 41.36 -55.78
C GLU A 576 -1.16 40.54 -55.52
N HIS A 577 -1.29 39.22 -55.40
CA HIS A 577 -0.18 38.33 -55.09
C HIS A 577 0.73 38.01 -56.28
N GLU A 578 0.50 38.61 -57.45
CA GLU A 578 1.37 38.51 -58.63
C GLU A 578 2.52 39.53 -58.57
N VAL A 579 3.76 39.05 -58.65
CA VAL A 579 4.97 39.87 -58.53
C VAL A 579 5.04 40.88 -59.69
N GLY A 580 4.95 42.17 -59.35
CA GLY A 580 5.02 43.28 -60.33
C GLY A 580 3.68 43.71 -60.92
N SER A 581 2.55 43.18 -60.42
CA SER A 581 1.22 43.62 -60.83
C SER A 581 0.94 45.07 -60.43
N SER A 582 0.27 45.81 -61.32
CA SER A 582 -0.30 47.14 -61.06
C SER A 582 -1.79 47.12 -60.71
N TYR A 583 -2.41 45.93 -60.66
CA TYR A 583 -3.85 45.78 -60.41
C TYR A 583 -4.12 45.66 -58.90
N HIS A 584 -4.08 46.78 -58.20
CA HIS A 584 -4.38 46.84 -56.76
C HIS A 584 -5.80 47.37 -56.52
N LEU A 585 -6.43 46.91 -55.44
CA LEU A 585 -7.73 47.45 -55.01
C LEU A 585 -7.58 48.91 -54.57
N THR A 586 -8.59 49.74 -54.90
CA THR A 586 -8.63 51.14 -54.49
C THR A 586 -8.98 51.23 -53.01
N ALA A 587 -7.99 51.50 -52.16
CA ALA A 587 -8.22 51.69 -50.73
C ALA A 587 -8.96 53.01 -50.45
N ILE A 588 -10.07 52.93 -49.72
CA ILE A 588 -10.84 54.07 -49.22
C ILE A 588 -10.22 54.60 -47.93
N THR A 589 -9.70 53.68 -47.09
CA THR A 589 -9.04 54.03 -45.83
C THR A 589 -7.61 53.55 -45.80
N SER A 590 -6.71 54.30 -45.16
CA SER A 590 -5.38 53.78 -44.82
C SER A 590 -5.48 52.58 -43.86
N PRO A 591 -4.52 51.64 -43.87
CA PRO A 591 -4.56 50.50 -42.96
C PRO A 591 -4.59 50.91 -41.49
N GLU A 592 -5.67 50.53 -40.80
CA GLU A 592 -5.87 50.80 -39.38
C GLU A 592 -5.56 49.56 -38.55
N LYS A 593 -4.89 49.71 -37.40
CA LYS A 593 -4.67 48.60 -36.50
C LYS A 593 -6.01 48.04 -36.00
N SER A 594 -6.15 46.72 -36.11
CA SER A 594 -7.35 45.99 -35.74
C SER A 594 -7.02 44.87 -34.76
N THR A 595 -7.99 43.99 -34.53
CA THR A 595 -7.85 42.83 -33.65
C THR A 595 -8.44 41.58 -34.29
N LYS A 596 -8.00 40.42 -33.82
CA LYS A 596 -8.58 39.13 -34.19
C LYS A 596 -10.07 39.08 -33.85
N GLU A 597 -10.45 39.69 -32.74
CA GLU A 597 -11.84 39.80 -32.29
C GLU A 597 -12.71 40.56 -33.31
N MET A 598 -12.20 41.64 -33.90
CA MET A 598 -12.89 42.38 -34.96
C MET A 598 -13.03 41.56 -36.24
N ALA A 599 -12.01 40.78 -36.61
CA ALA A 599 -12.10 39.87 -37.75
C ALA A 599 -13.18 38.79 -37.55
N TYR A 600 -13.28 38.19 -36.36
CA TYR A 600 -14.37 37.24 -36.08
C TYR A 600 -15.74 37.89 -36.07
N LEU A 601 -15.84 39.14 -35.61
CA LEU A 601 -17.09 39.87 -35.66
C LEU A 601 -17.51 40.15 -37.11
N LEU A 602 -16.60 40.60 -37.96
CA LEU A 602 -16.86 40.76 -39.39
C LEU A 602 -17.33 39.45 -40.01
N LYS A 603 -16.63 38.34 -39.74
CA LYS A 603 -17.01 37.01 -40.23
C LYS A 603 -18.36 36.51 -39.72
N SER A 604 -18.87 37.03 -38.61
CA SER A 604 -20.20 36.67 -38.11
C SER A 604 -21.34 37.38 -38.86
N GLY A 605 -21.03 38.41 -39.67
CA GLY A 605 -22.02 39.28 -40.31
C GLY A 605 -22.66 40.30 -39.37
N ASP A 606 -22.13 40.39 -38.15
CA ASP A 606 -22.55 41.32 -37.10
C ASP A 606 -21.52 42.44 -36.93
N TYR A 607 -20.87 42.92 -38.00
CA TYR A 607 -19.88 43.99 -37.89
C TYR A 607 -20.40 45.30 -38.46
N ILE A 608 -20.12 46.38 -37.74
CA ILE A 608 -20.45 47.74 -38.11
C ILE A 608 -19.18 48.57 -37.98
N LYS A 609 -18.74 49.22 -39.07
CA LYS A 609 -17.60 50.13 -39.09
C LYS A 609 -18.11 51.56 -38.90
N LEU A 610 -17.56 52.29 -37.92
CA LEU A 610 -17.91 53.68 -37.64
C LEU A 610 -17.44 54.65 -38.73
#